data_AF-A0A0S8CA15-F1
#
_entry.id   AF-A0A0S8CA15-F1
#
_cell.length_a   1.000
_cell.length_b   1.000
_cell.length_c   1.000
_cell.angle_alpha   90.00
_cell.angle_beta   90.00
_cell.angle_gamma   90.00
#
_symmetry.space_group_name_H-M   'P 1'
#
loop_
_entity.id
_entity.type
_entity.pdbx_description
1 polymer ?
#
loop_
_entity_poly.entity_id
_entity_poly.type
_entity_poly.pdbx_seq_one_letter_code
_entity_poly.pdbx_strand_id
1 'polypeptide(L)'
;MSLGKKIGWLGLAGFCAVAFGHVVGVLHPQEKVNGLWLVVAAACFYVLAYRFYGRFLAQRVMNLDDRRRTPAHRLEDGTNFYPANKYILFGHHFAAIAG
;
A
#
# COMPACT_ATOMS: atom_id res chain seq x y z
N MET A 1 -14.97 11.91 4.86
CA MET A 1 -14.25 11.05 5.83
C MET A 1 -14.87 11.26 7.20
N SER A 2 -15.26 10.18 7.89
CA SER A 2 -15.73 10.24 9.28
C SER A 2 -14.65 10.80 10.22
N LEU A 3 -15.06 11.43 11.32
CA LEU A 3 -14.18 12.04 12.32
C LEU A 3 -13.14 11.04 12.85
N GLY A 4 -13.55 9.80 13.14
CA GLY A 4 -12.63 8.75 13.59
C GLY A 4 -11.52 8.43 12.58
N LYS A 5 -11.83 8.47 11.27
CA LYS A 5 -10.81 8.28 10.22
C LYS A 5 -9.82 9.44 10.20
N LYS A 6 -10.28 10.68 10.42
CA LYS A 6 -9.39 11.86 10.47
C LYS A 6 -8.42 11.77 11.66
N ILE A 7 -8.93 11.38 12.84
CA ILE A 7 -8.11 11.18 14.04
C ILE A 7 -7.06 10.09 13.80
N GLY A 8 -7.45 8.96 13.21
CA GLY A 8 -6.51 7.89 12.85
C GLY A 8 -5.39 8.35 11.89
N TRP A 9 -5.73 9.16 10.88
CA TRP A 9 -4.73 9.74 9.97
C TRP A 9 -3.79 10.72 10.64
N LEU A 10 -4.29 11.54 11.58
CA LEU A 10 -3.45 12.45 12.37
C LEU A 10 -2.47 11.68 13.26
N GLY A 11 -2.94 10.62 13.94
CA GLY A 11 -2.09 9.74 14.74
C GLY A 11 -0.99 9.09 13.90
N LEU A 12 -1.35 8.55 12.73
CA LEU A 12 -0.38 7.96 11.80
C LEU A 12 0.63 9.00 11.31
N ALA A 13 0.19 10.20 10.93
CA ALA A 13 1.08 11.26 10.48
C ALA A 13 2.07 11.68 11.59
N GLY A 14 1.61 11.80 12.84
CA GLY A 14 2.47 12.07 13.99
C GLY A 14 3.51 10.98 14.22
N PHE A 15 3.09 9.70 14.16
CA PHE A 15 3.99 8.56 14.27
C PHE A 15 5.07 8.57 13.17
N CYS A 16 4.67 8.77 11.91
CA CYS A 16 5.61 8.88 10.79
C CYS A 16 6.62 10.01 11.03
N ALA A 17 6.14 11.20 11.44
CA ALA A 17 7.00 12.35 11.68
C ALA A 17 8.04 12.09 12.78
N VAL A 18 7.66 11.42 13.88
CA VAL A 18 8.59 11.03 14.95
C VAL A 18 9.63 10.03 14.44
N ALA A 19 9.20 8.99 13.71
CA ALA A 19 10.12 7.99 13.16
C ALA A 19 11.15 8.61 12.22
N PHE A 20 10.71 9.48 11.30
CA PHE A 20 11.62 10.23 10.43
C PHE A 20 12.51 11.20 11.19
N GLY A 21 11.98 11.89 12.21
CA GLY A 21 12.75 12.80 13.06
C GLY A 21 13.88 12.10 13.83
N HIS A 22 13.67 10.84 14.20
CA HIS A 22 14.71 10.02 14.85
C HIS A 22 15.78 9.54 13.87
N VAL A 23 15.39 9.17 12.64
CA VAL A 23 16.34 8.75 11.59
C VAL A 23 17.19 9.91 11.08
N VAL A 24 16.61 11.11 10.96
CA VAL A 24 17.32 12.32 10.49
C VAL A 24 18.17 12.95 11.61
N GLY A 25 18.05 12.48 12.86
CA GLY A 25 18.83 12.98 13.98
C GLY A 25 18.34 14.32 14.54
N VAL A 26 17.07 14.69 14.29
CA VAL A 26 16.47 15.94 14.79
C VAL A 26 16.05 15.82 16.25
N LEU A 27 15.52 14.65 16.66
CA LEU A 27 15.03 14.43 18.03
C LEU A 27 16.15 14.07 19.01
N HIS A 28 17.11 13.24 18.59
CA HIS A 28 18.24 12.79 19.40
C HIS A 28 19.54 12.82 18.57
N PRO A 29 20.12 14.00 18.31
CA PRO A 29 21.25 14.16 17.40
C PRO A 29 22.53 13.40 17.81
N GLN A 30 22.65 13.08 19.10
CA GLN A 30 23.82 12.42 19.68
C GLN A 30 23.72 10.88 19.65
N GLU A 31 22.53 10.33 19.38
CA GLU A 31 22.33 8.89 19.31
C GLU A 31 22.63 8.35 17.91
N LYS A 32 23.32 7.21 17.84
CA LYS A 32 23.50 6.51 16.57
C LYS A 32 22.15 5.96 16.11
N VAL A 33 21.81 6.19 14.84
CA VAL A 33 20.56 5.68 14.24
C VAL A 33 20.54 4.15 14.32
N ASN A 34 19.61 3.60 15.10
CA ASN A 34 19.37 2.17 15.21
C ASN A 34 18.64 1.66 13.95
N GLY A 35 18.97 0.44 13.50
CA GLY A 35 18.28 -0.24 12.40
C GLY A 35 16.76 -0.35 12.60
N LEU A 36 16.28 -0.43 13.85
CA LEU A 36 14.84 -0.40 14.13
C LEU A 36 14.18 0.90 13.60
N TRP A 37 14.80 2.05 13.83
CA TRP A 37 14.27 3.34 13.37
C TRP A 37 14.24 3.43 11.84
N LEU A 38 15.24 2.86 11.16
CA LEU A 38 15.25 2.76 9.70
C LEU A 38 14.10 1.91 9.17
N VAL A 39 13.88 0.73 9.75
CA VAL A 39 12.76 -0.16 9.36
C VAL A 39 11.41 0.52 9.59
N VAL A 40 11.23 1.19 10.73
CA VAL A 40 9.99 1.91 11.04
C VAL A 40 9.77 3.07 10.07
N ALA A 41 10.79 3.86 9.77
CA ALA A 41 10.69 4.96 8.81
C ALA A 41 10.39 4.45 7.39
N ALA A 42 11.02 3.35 6.96
CA ALA A 42 10.72 2.71 5.69
C ALA A 42 9.26 2.21 5.63
N ALA A 43 8.77 1.55 6.69
CA ALA A 43 7.37 1.14 6.78
C ALA A 43 6.42 2.35 6.70
N CYS A 44 6.73 3.45 7.39
CA CYS A 44 5.98 4.70 7.31
C CYS A 44 5.92 5.23 5.88
N PHE A 45 7.05 5.23 5.17
CA PHE A 45 7.11 5.62 3.76
C PHE A 45 6.21 4.72 2.89
N TYR A 46 6.29 3.40 3.06
CA TYR A 46 5.48 2.46 2.29
C TYR A 46 3.97 2.62 2.52
N VAL A 47 3.54 2.92 3.75
CA VAL A 47 2.12 3.19 4.04
C VAL A 47 1.64 4.43 3.29
N LEU A 48 2.44 5.50 3.29
CA LEU A 48 2.11 6.72 2.56
C LEU A 48 2.10 6.48 1.04
N ALA A 49 3.12 5.78 0.51
CA ALA A 49 3.19 5.40 -0.90
C ALA A 49 1.97 4.57 -1.32
N TYR A 50 1.64 3.52 -0.56
CA TYR A 50 0.45 2.69 -0.81
C TYR A 50 -0.83 3.54 -0.83
N ARG A 51 -0.99 4.48 0.10
CA ARG A 51 -2.19 5.30 0.19
C ARG A 51 -2.34 6.32 -0.93
N PHE A 52 -1.28 7.04 -1.27
CA PHE A 52 -1.32 8.14 -2.23
C PHE A 52 -1.06 7.65 -3.65
N TYR A 53 0.05 6.94 -3.84
CA TYR A 53 0.42 6.41 -5.14
C TYR A 53 -0.49 5.25 -5.56
N GLY A 54 -0.82 4.33 -4.64
CA GLY A 54 -1.78 3.27 -4.92
C GLY A 54 -3.17 3.81 -5.30
N ARG A 55 -3.63 4.90 -4.68
CA ARG A 55 -4.87 5.57 -5.07
C ARG A 55 -4.76 6.25 -6.44
N PHE A 56 -3.64 6.89 -6.74
CA PHE A 56 -3.38 7.45 -8.06
C PHE A 56 -3.45 6.36 -9.14
N LEU A 57 -2.75 5.23 -8.94
CA LEU A 57 -2.79 4.09 -9.84
C LEU A 57 -4.22 3.56 -10.02
N ALA A 58 -4.95 3.33 -8.92
CA ALA A 58 -6.31 2.81 -8.96
C ALA A 58 -7.27 3.73 -9.73
N GLN A 59 -7.16 5.05 -9.56
CA GLN A 59 -8.14 6.00 -10.09
C GLN A 59 -7.76 6.59 -11.45
N ARG A 60 -6.48 6.81 -11.70
CA ARG A 60 -6.01 7.53 -12.91
C ARG A 60 -5.42 6.61 -13.96
N VAL A 61 -4.76 5.52 -13.55
CA VAL A 61 -4.10 4.60 -14.49
C VAL A 61 -5.01 3.42 -14.81
N MET A 62 -5.45 2.69 -13.78
CA MET A 62 -6.20 1.45 -13.94
C MET A 62 -7.72 1.68 -14.04
N ASN A 63 -8.21 2.81 -13.54
CA ASN A 63 -9.63 3.15 -13.47
C ASN A 63 -10.48 1.98 -12.92
N LEU A 64 -10.12 1.51 -11.72
CA LEU A 64 -10.75 0.35 -11.11
C LEU A 64 -12.24 0.61 -10.85
N ASP A 65 -13.08 -0.30 -11.33
CA ASP A 65 -14.54 -0.23 -11.22
C ASP A 65 -15.10 -1.61 -10.85
N ASP A 66 -15.58 -1.74 -9.62
CA ASP A 66 -16.14 -3.00 -9.09
C ASP A 66 -17.43 -3.42 -9.82
N ARG A 67 -18.08 -2.50 -10.55
CA ARG A 67 -19.28 -2.80 -11.35
C ARG A 67 -18.93 -3.37 -12.71
N ARG A 68 -17.67 -3.25 -13.15
CA ARG A 68 -17.20 -3.76 -14.43
C ARG A 68 -16.87 -5.25 -14.30
N ARG A 69 -17.75 -6.11 -14.83
CA ARG A 69 -17.44 -7.55 -14.95
C ARG A 69 -16.15 -7.76 -15.75
N THR A 70 -15.25 -8.57 -15.20
CA THR A 70 -13.96 -8.91 -15.81
C THR A 70 -14.17 -9.76 -17.08
N PRO A 71 -13.21 -9.74 -18.02
CA PRO A 71 -13.27 -10.57 -19.22
C PRO A 71 -13.45 -12.07 -18.91
N ALA A 72 -12.83 -12.55 -17.84
CA ALA A 72 -12.95 -13.93 -17.36
C ALA A 72 -14.41 -14.40 -17.15
N HIS A 73 -15.33 -13.48 -16.83
CA HIS A 73 -16.76 -13.79 -16.69
C HIS A 73 -17.62 -13.39 -17.89
N ARG A 74 -17.20 -12.42 -18.72
CA ARG A 74 -18.01 -11.93 -19.85
C ARG A 74 -17.74 -12.71 -21.13
N LEU A 75 -16.49 -13.16 -21.32
CA LEU A 75 -16.00 -13.84 -22.51
C LEU A 75 -15.65 -15.31 -22.18
N GLU A 76 -16.30 -15.89 -21.17
CA GLU A 76 -15.98 -17.23 -20.66
C GLU A 76 -16.05 -18.27 -21.78
N ASP A 77 -14.90 -18.85 -22.11
CA ASP A 77 -14.73 -19.80 -23.23
C ASP A 77 -14.15 -21.15 -22.77
N GLY A 78 -13.85 -21.29 -21.48
CA GLY A 78 -13.28 -22.50 -20.88
C GLY A 78 -11.81 -22.77 -21.24
N THR A 79 -11.15 -21.86 -21.99
CA THR A 79 -9.75 -22.02 -22.43
C THR A 79 -8.91 -20.78 -22.10
N ASN A 80 -9.20 -19.63 -22.72
CA ASN A 80 -8.46 -18.38 -22.53
C ASN A 80 -9.09 -17.48 -21.44
N PHE A 81 -10.41 -17.57 -21.28
CA PHE A 81 -11.17 -16.80 -20.32
C PHE A 81 -11.95 -17.75 -19.43
N TYR A 82 -11.47 -17.93 -18.19
CA TYR A 82 -12.19 -18.66 -17.16
C TYR A 82 -12.08 -17.94 -15.81
N PRO A 83 -13.13 -17.97 -14.97
CA PRO A 83 -13.09 -17.39 -13.64
C PRO A 83 -12.09 -18.09 -12.70
N ALA A 84 -11.00 -17.41 -12.36
CA ALA A 84 -10.06 -17.88 -11.35
C ALA A 84 -10.39 -17.36 -9.95
N ASN A 85 -10.03 -18.12 -8.92
CA ASN A 85 -10.13 -17.67 -7.54
C ASN A 85 -9.20 -16.47 -7.30
N LYS A 86 -9.76 -15.34 -6.86
CA LYS A 86 -9.03 -14.08 -6.62
C LYS A 86 -7.84 -14.20 -5.65
N TYR A 87 -7.91 -15.11 -4.67
CA TYR A 87 -6.83 -15.28 -3.69
C TYR A 87 -5.62 -16.00 -4.30
N ILE A 88 -5.87 -16.97 -5.18
CA ILE A 88 -4.83 -17.68 -5.94
C ILE A 88 -4.17 -16.71 -6.93
N LEU A 89 -4.99 -15.93 -7.65
CA LEU A 89 -4.49 -14.92 -8.59
C LEU A 89 -3.62 -13.88 -7.88
N PHE A 90 -4.05 -13.39 -6.71
CA PHE A 90 -3.25 -12.49 -5.90
C PHE A 90 -1.92 -13.10 -5.49
N GLY A 91 -1.91 -14.36 -5.04
CA GLY A 91 -0.69 -15.06 -4.66
C GLY A 91 0.30 -15.18 -5.83
N HIS A 92 -0.17 -15.56 -7.02
CA HIS A 92 0.67 -15.63 -8.22
C HIS A 92 1.25 -14.27 -8.62
N HIS A 93 0.43 -13.22 -8.60
CA HIS A 93 0.93 -11.87 -8.89
C HIS A 93 1.93 -11.38 -7.85
N PHE A 94 1.66 -11.64 -6.57
CA PHE A 94 2.58 -11.27 -5.50
C PHE A 94 3.92 -11.98 -5.63
N ALA A 95 3.91 -13.30 -5.86
CA ALA A 95 5.13 -14.09 -6.08
C ALA A 95 5.93 -13.55 -7.27
N ALA A 96 5.27 -13.23 -8.38
CA ALA A 96 5.94 -12.67 -9.57
C ALA A 96 6.59 -11.30 -9.33
N ILE A 97 6.11 -10.52 -8.35
CA ILE A 97 6.68 -9.22 -7.97
C ILE A 97 7.78 -9.38 -6.92
N ALA A 98 7.58 -10.28 -5.96
CA ALA A 98 8.47 -10.48 -4.82
C ALA A 98 9.75 -11.26 -5.18
N GLY A 99 9.72 -12.07 -6.25
CA GLY A 99 10.80 -12.96 -6.66
C GLY A 99 10.56 -14.39 -6.20
#